data_AF-A0A948TGC6-F1
#
_entry.id   AF-A0A948TGC6-F1
#
_cell.length_a   1.000
_cell.length_b   1.000
_cell.length_c   1.000
_cell.angle_alpha   90.00
_cell.angle_beta   90.00
_cell.angle_gamma   90.00
#
_symmetry.space_group_name_H-M   'P 1'
#
loop_
_entity.id
_entity.type
_entity.pdbx_description
1 polymer ?
#
loop_
_entity_poly.entity_id
_entity_poly.type
_entity_poly.pdbx_seq_one_letter_code
_entity_poly.pdbx_strand_id
1 'polypeptide(L)'
;MHYQDAVEDSLTIEDNEIQPLVSLKQGEPFVTYDTSGRVLLLTVHSVPQVFVPHESAPLQRSTWTFTDKEFMAWLRDHGMSISLYDWPVRFNQLLGMPMSRKSTHVSALWVHTADIIRPAYSTDIYSSKMSRSFADAYANHDPRYHDWFNGNIISSYFSGDSYPWTRIGYTYDWGNAHGEYGLSEFLVIKGAEVEVAYTLSIADFIGQMKSKVVAHTAPYQRRQHALPYQGPAIPVASESESVFSTRTEVVPEASSSVGAGNLGGSKSTGKAE
;
A
#
# COMPACT_ATOMS: atom_id res chain seq x y z
N MET A 1 0.61 16.59 -5.04
CA MET A 1 -0.78 17.00 -4.76
C MET A 1 -0.77 17.90 -3.54
N HIS A 2 -1.59 18.95 -3.46
CA HIS A 2 -1.74 19.71 -2.21
C HIS A 2 -2.63 18.93 -1.24
N TYR A 3 -2.43 19.11 0.06
CA TYR A 3 -3.17 18.36 1.09
C TYR A 3 -4.69 18.51 0.95
N GLN A 4 -5.17 19.72 0.62
CA GLN A 4 -6.59 19.99 0.44
C GLN A 4 -7.17 19.26 -0.78
N ASP A 5 -6.42 19.20 -1.89
CA ASP A 5 -6.83 18.45 -3.08
C ASP A 5 -7.05 16.97 -2.73
N ALA A 6 -6.17 16.37 -1.91
CA ALA A 6 -6.32 14.99 -1.46
C ALA A 6 -7.58 14.78 -0.61
N VAL A 7 -7.93 15.75 0.24
CA VAL A 7 -9.18 15.70 1.03
C VAL A 7 -10.39 15.74 0.11
N GLU A 8 -10.38 16.63 -0.88
CA GLU A 8 -11.47 16.76 -1.86
C GLU A 8 -11.60 15.52 -2.74
N ASP A 9 -10.49 14.97 -3.21
CA ASP A 9 -10.42 13.77 -4.03
C ASP A 9 -10.98 12.55 -3.30
N SER A 10 -10.55 12.35 -2.04
CA SER A 10 -10.99 11.23 -1.19
C SER A 10 -12.49 11.24 -0.83
N LEU A 11 -13.24 12.31 -1.15
CA LEU A 11 -14.70 12.36 -0.98
C LEU A 11 -15.44 11.42 -1.94
N THR A 12 -14.87 11.20 -3.11
CA THR A 12 -15.35 10.21 -4.07
C THR A 12 -14.44 8.99 -4.02
N ILE A 13 -14.99 7.83 -4.38
CA ILE A 13 -14.19 6.63 -4.55
C ILE A 13 -14.29 6.25 -6.02
N GLU A 14 -13.19 5.93 -6.67
CA GLU A 14 -13.12 5.47 -8.06
C GLU A 14 -12.85 3.95 -8.14
N ASP A 15 -13.11 3.32 -9.30
CA ASP A 15 -12.91 1.86 -9.42
C ASP A 15 -11.43 1.45 -9.39
N ASN A 16 -10.56 2.30 -9.94
CA ASN A 16 -9.09 2.16 -9.93
C ASN A 16 -8.48 2.32 -8.53
N GLU A 17 -9.20 2.89 -7.58
CA GLU A 17 -8.74 3.04 -6.19
C GLU A 17 -8.94 1.76 -5.37
N ILE A 18 -9.78 0.83 -5.83
CA ILE A 18 -9.98 -0.46 -5.14
C ILE A 18 -8.76 -1.36 -5.36
N GLN A 19 -7.78 -1.19 -4.49
CA GLN A 19 -6.51 -1.91 -4.52
C GLN A 19 -6.47 -3.05 -3.48
N PRO A 20 -5.60 -4.07 -3.67
CA PRO A 20 -5.42 -5.14 -2.70
C PRO A 20 -4.96 -4.60 -1.34
N LEU A 21 -5.64 -5.02 -0.28
CA LEU A 21 -5.32 -4.67 1.10
C LEU A 21 -4.50 -5.77 1.79
N VAL A 22 -3.74 -5.39 2.80
CA VAL A 22 -3.11 -6.32 3.73
C VAL A 22 -4.17 -7.02 4.57
N SER A 23 -4.16 -8.35 4.55
CA SER A 23 -4.91 -9.19 5.46
C SER A 23 -4.14 -9.39 6.76
N LEU A 24 -4.82 -9.31 7.91
CA LEU A 24 -4.24 -9.66 9.19
C LEU A 24 -4.21 -11.18 9.44
N LYS A 25 -4.49 -12.04 8.46
CA LYS A 25 -4.49 -13.49 8.68
C LYS A 25 -3.09 -13.99 9.04
N GLN A 26 -2.99 -14.86 10.04
CA GLN A 26 -1.71 -15.43 10.45
C GLN A 26 -1.05 -16.19 9.29
N GLY A 27 0.23 -15.91 9.04
CA GLY A 27 1.00 -16.48 7.92
C GLY A 27 1.04 -15.61 6.67
N GLU A 28 0.25 -14.52 6.59
CA GLU A 28 0.35 -13.55 5.50
C GLU A 28 1.69 -12.80 5.52
N PRO A 29 2.22 -12.39 4.35
CA PRO A 29 3.59 -11.89 4.23
C PRO A 29 3.82 -10.54 4.91
N PHE A 30 2.76 -9.77 5.15
CA PHE A 30 2.83 -8.41 5.64
C PHE A 30 2.45 -8.25 7.12
N VAL A 31 2.38 -9.34 7.88
CA VAL A 31 2.05 -9.29 9.31
C VAL A 31 3.03 -10.04 10.18
N THR A 32 3.25 -9.52 11.38
CA THR A 32 4.04 -10.17 12.43
C THR A 32 3.11 -10.57 13.57
N TYR A 33 3.22 -11.82 14.00
CA TYR A 33 2.51 -12.37 15.15
C TYR A 33 3.51 -12.79 16.22
N ASP A 34 3.16 -12.59 17.49
CA ASP A 34 3.90 -13.17 18.61
C ASP A 34 3.45 -14.62 18.88
N THR A 35 4.09 -15.26 19.86
CA THR A 35 3.75 -16.64 20.26
C THR A 35 2.39 -16.78 20.93
N SER A 36 1.80 -15.67 21.36
CA SER A 36 0.49 -15.61 22.02
C SER A 36 -0.65 -15.32 21.02
N GLY A 37 -0.33 -15.20 19.73
CA GLY A 37 -1.32 -14.93 18.68
C GLY A 37 -1.74 -13.46 18.58
N ARG A 38 -0.98 -12.53 19.17
CA ARG A 38 -1.19 -11.08 18.99
C ARG A 38 -0.47 -10.60 17.75
N VAL A 39 -1.08 -9.67 17.02
CA VAL A 39 -0.49 -9.04 15.83
C VAL A 39 0.27 -7.78 16.22
N LEU A 40 1.39 -7.51 15.54
CA LEU A 40 2.16 -6.28 15.70
C LEU A 40 1.58 -5.17 14.82
N LEU A 41 1.16 -4.08 15.44
CA LEU A 41 0.63 -2.89 14.76
C LEU A 41 1.40 -1.64 15.16
N LEU A 42 1.64 -0.76 14.19
CA LEU A 42 2.41 0.46 14.36
C LEU A 42 1.50 1.69 14.41
N THR A 43 1.80 2.64 15.30
CA THR A 43 1.16 3.96 15.36
C THR A 43 2.20 5.08 15.41
N VAL A 44 1.93 6.21 14.76
CA VAL A 44 2.80 7.40 14.76
C VAL A 44 2.20 8.51 15.62
N HIS A 45 2.95 9.07 16.55
CA HIS A 45 2.44 10.02 17.55
C HIS A 45 3.51 10.98 18.09
N SER A 46 3.08 11.91 18.95
CA SER A 46 3.93 12.88 19.66
C SER A 46 4.00 12.68 21.18
N VAL A 47 3.39 11.61 21.71
CA VAL A 47 3.27 11.33 23.15
C VAL A 47 3.98 10.02 23.59
N PRO A 48 5.31 9.92 23.49
CA PRO A 48 6.05 8.69 23.83
C PRO A 48 5.84 8.21 25.27
N GLN A 49 5.57 9.11 26.20
CA GLN A 49 5.28 8.77 27.59
C GLN A 49 3.99 7.97 27.81
N VAL A 50 3.09 7.92 26.81
CA VAL A 50 1.87 7.09 26.86
C VAL A 50 2.15 5.66 26.43
N PHE A 51 3.16 5.45 25.59
CA PHE A 51 3.51 4.15 25.04
C PHE A 51 4.89 3.74 25.59
N VAL A 52 4.92 3.31 26.84
CA VAL A 52 6.15 2.88 27.51
C VAL A 52 6.48 1.43 27.12
N PRO A 53 7.68 1.14 26.59
CA PRO A 53 8.05 -0.21 26.16
C PRO A 53 7.87 -1.27 27.26
N HIS A 54 7.37 -2.44 26.87
CA HIS A 54 7.08 -3.61 27.70
C HIS A 54 5.97 -3.43 28.74
N GLU A 55 5.30 -2.27 28.75
CA GLU A 55 4.10 -2.09 29.56
C GLU A 55 2.86 -2.58 28.80
N SER A 56 1.91 -3.12 29.56
CA SER A 56 0.57 -3.46 29.08
C SER A 56 -0.45 -2.51 29.72
N ALA A 57 -1.30 -1.91 28.90
CA ALA A 57 -2.35 -1.04 29.36
C ALA A 57 -3.52 -0.96 28.37
N PRO A 58 -4.74 -0.66 28.84
CA PRO A 58 -5.86 -0.41 27.96
C PRO A 58 -5.68 0.92 27.22
N LEU A 59 -5.94 0.92 25.91
CA LEU A 59 -5.94 2.13 25.11
C LEU A 59 -7.04 3.09 25.57
N GLN A 60 -6.64 4.32 25.93
CA GLN A 60 -7.57 5.36 26.38
C GLN A 60 -8.46 5.91 25.26
N ARG A 61 -8.07 5.69 24.00
CA ARG A 61 -8.78 6.08 22.79
C ARG A 61 -8.49 5.07 21.67
N SER A 62 -9.40 4.96 20.71
CA SER A 62 -9.12 4.18 19.51
C SER A 62 -7.90 4.74 18.79
N THR A 63 -7.04 3.87 18.29
CA THR A 63 -5.73 4.24 17.72
C THR A 63 -5.61 3.71 16.31
N TRP A 64 -5.33 4.62 15.36
CA TRP A 64 -5.04 4.28 13.97
C TRP A 64 -3.67 3.64 13.85
N THR A 65 -3.61 2.58 13.06
CA THR A 65 -2.44 1.73 12.96
C THR A 65 -2.26 1.14 11.57
N PHE A 66 -1.05 0.66 11.29
CA PHE A 66 -0.67 -0.05 10.07
C PHE A 66 0.33 -1.16 10.43
N THR A 67 0.66 -2.03 9.48
CA THR A 67 1.53 -3.19 9.75
C THR A 67 3.01 -2.88 9.57
N ASP A 68 3.85 -3.56 10.34
CA ASP A 68 5.31 -3.40 10.29
C ASP A 68 5.91 -3.83 8.96
N LYS A 69 5.45 -4.96 8.41
CA LYS A 69 6.01 -5.55 7.20
C LYS A 69 5.49 -4.90 5.91
N GLU A 70 4.27 -4.36 5.88
CA GLU A 70 3.82 -3.52 4.76
C GLU A 70 4.65 -2.23 4.71
N PHE A 71 4.86 -1.56 5.85
CA PHE A 71 5.73 -0.39 5.90
C PHE A 71 7.16 -0.73 5.44
N MET A 72 7.70 -1.89 5.87
CA MET A 72 9.02 -2.33 5.43
C MET A 72 9.09 -2.58 3.91
N ALA A 73 8.05 -3.17 3.31
CA ALA A 73 7.95 -3.35 1.87
C ALA A 73 7.84 -2.00 1.14
N TRP A 74 6.98 -1.10 1.62
CA TRP A 74 6.86 0.25 1.10
C TRP A 74 8.20 1.01 1.16
N LEU A 75 8.91 0.91 2.29
CA LEU A 75 10.22 1.54 2.50
C LEU A 75 11.27 1.00 1.51
N ARG A 76 11.29 -0.31 1.26
CA ARG A 76 12.16 -0.95 0.27
C ARG A 76 11.95 -0.36 -1.12
N ASP A 77 10.69 -0.21 -1.52
CA ASP A 77 10.32 0.15 -2.90
C ASP A 77 10.43 1.66 -3.15
N HIS A 78 10.28 2.50 -2.11
CA HIS A 78 10.18 3.96 -2.27
C HIS A 78 11.19 4.79 -1.46
N GLY A 79 11.70 4.29 -0.34
CA GLY A 79 12.42 5.12 0.65
C GLY A 79 13.89 4.79 0.87
N MET A 80 14.41 3.73 0.25
CA MET A 80 15.81 3.30 0.45
C MET A 80 16.84 4.28 -0.13
N SER A 81 16.59 4.83 -1.32
CA SER A 81 17.50 5.74 -2.03
C SER A 81 17.39 7.20 -1.56
N ILE A 82 16.41 7.51 -0.72
CA ILE A 82 16.09 8.89 -0.37
C ILE A 82 16.67 9.21 1.00
N SER A 83 17.85 9.81 1.00
CA SER A 83 18.56 10.28 2.20
C SER A 83 18.07 11.64 2.70
N LEU A 84 17.25 12.35 1.91
CA LEU A 84 16.83 13.73 2.16
C LEU A 84 15.40 13.88 2.70
N TYR A 85 14.69 12.79 2.94
CA TYR A 85 13.34 12.91 3.50
C TYR A 85 13.37 13.50 4.90
N ASP A 86 12.58 14.56 5.09
CA ASP A 86 12.03 14.91 6.39
C ASP A 86 11.00 13.83 6.75
N TRP A 87 11.44 12.81 7.47
CA TRP A 87 10.63 11.63 7.80
C TRP A 87 9.33 11.95 8.53
N PRO A 88 9.28 12.88 9.51
CA PRO A 88 8.02 13.38 10.04
C PRO A 88 7.04 13.84 8.95
N VAL A 89 7.49 14.66 7.99
CA VAL A 89 6.65 15.11 6.87
C VAL A 89 6.26 13.93 5.98
N ARG A 90 7.19 13.02 5.68
CA ARG A 90 6.91 11.86 4.83
C ARG A 90 5.91 10.89 5.46
N PHE A 91 5.93 10.72 6.79
CA PHE A 91 4.89 9.98 7.51
C PHE A 91 3.54 10.68 7.42
N ASN A 92 3.51 12.01 7.54
CA ASN A 92 2.26 12.75 7.37
C ASN A 92 1.67 12.53 5.98
N GLN A 93 2.52 12.55 4.95
CA GLN A 93 2.15 12.18 3.60
C GLN A 93 1.58 10.78 3.53
N LEU A 94 2.37 9.78 3.92
CA LEU A 94 2.04 8.36 3.76
C LEU A 94 0.74 7.96 4.44
N LEU A 95 0.48 8.55 5.61
CA LEU A 95 -0.63 8.19 6.48
C LEU A 95 -1.84 9.13 6.33
N GLY A 96 -1.85 10.03 5.35
CA GLY A 96 -2.95 10.97 5.15
C GLY A 96 -3.11 11.97 6.30
N MET A 97 -2.05 12.30 7.03
CA MET A 97 -2.09 13.29 8.12
C MET A 97 -1.78 14.70 7.59
N PRO A 98 -2.28 15.76 8.24
CA PRO A 98 -1.99 17.13 7.84
C PRO A 98 -0.49 17.44 7.94
N MET A 99 0.02 18.27 7.03
CA MET A 99 1.44 18.68 7.01
C MET A 99 1.89 19.31 8.34
N SER A 100 0.98 19.97 9.06
CA SER A 100 1.24 20.61 10.35
C SER A 100 1.42 19.62 11.50
N ARG A 101 1.00 18.35 11.36
CA ARG A 101 1.12 17.30 12.38
C ARG A 101 2.58 17.13 12.80
N LYS A 102 2.86 17.25 14.10
CA LYS A 102 4.21 17.19 14.69
C LYS A 102 4.46 15.87 15.41
N SER A 103 4.28 14.76 14.71
CA SER A 103 4.62 13.45 15.25
C SER A 103 6.13 13.30 15.37
N THR A 104 6.59 12.60 16.41
CA THR A 104 8.01 12.44 16.74
C THR A 104 8.43 10.99 16.93
N HIS A 105 7.47 10.10 17.20
CA HIS A 105 7.73 8.71 17.57
C HIS A 105 6.82 7.74 16.81
N VAL A 106 7.29 6.51 16.70
CA VAL A 106 6.52 5.33 16.29
C VAL A 106 6.51 4.35 17.46
N SER A 107 5.33 3.88 17.84
CA SER A 107 5.18 2.77 18.79
C SER A 107 4.65 1.55 18.08
N ALA A 108 5.19 0.39 18.43
CA ALA A 108 4.70 -0.91 17.99
C ALA A 108 3.95 -1.58 19.14
N LEU A 109 2.74 -2.06 18.85
CA LEU A 109 1.79 -2.58 19.81
C LEU A 109 1.50 -4.04 19.47
N TRP A 110 1.59 -4.93 20.45
CA TRP A 110 1.01 -6.27 20.37
C TRP A 110 -0.47 -6.18 20.72
N VAL A 111 -1.33 -6.59 19.78
CA VAL A 111 -2.78 -6.43 19.89
C VAL A 111 -3.49 -7.75 19.59
N HIS A 112 -4.53 -8.07 20.36
CA HIS A 112 -5.42 -9.18 20.02
C HIS A 112 -6.31 -8.81 18.83
N THR A 113 -6.43 -9.70 17.84
CA THR A 113 -7.19 -9.41 16.62
C THR A 113 -8.68 -9.15 16.85
N ALA A 114 -9.23 -9.61 17.96
CA ALA A 114 -10.61 -9.35 18.36
C ALA A 114 -10.87 -7.86 18.68
N ASP A 115 -9.83 -7.09 18.98
CA ASP A 115 -9.90 -5.67 19.33
C ASP A 115 -9.53 -4.75 18.15
N ILE A 116 -9.49 -5.30 16.95
CA ILE A 116 -9.05 -4.60 15.74
C ILE A 116 -10.17 -4.63 14.72
N ILE A 117 -10.47 -3.47 14.15
CA ILE A 117 -11.36 -3.36 13.00
C ILE A 117 -10.65 -2.64 11.87
N ARG A 118 -11.09 -2.88 10.65
CA ARG A 118 -10.75 -2.01 9.53
C ARG A 118 -11.71 -0.80 9.49
N PRO A 119 -11.23 0.45 9.50
CA PRO A 119 -12.09 1.64 9.41
C PRO A 119 -12.54 1.89 7.95
N ALA A 120 -13.39 1.01 7.41
CA ALA A 120 -13.83 1.03 6.02
C ALA A 120 -15.27 0.49 5.86
N TYR A 121 -15.79 0.44 4.63
CA TYR A 121 -17.10 -0.17 4.34
C TYR A 121 -17.23 -1.65 4.77
N SER A 122 -16.11 -2.32 5.05
CA SER A 122 -16.07 -3.57 5.79
C SER A 122 -15.07 -3.47 6.92
N THR A 123 -15.45 -3.93 8.11
CA THR A 123 -14.58 -4.02 9.28
C THR A 123 -13.68 -5.24 9.28
N ASP A 124 -13.84 -6.15 8.30
CA ASP A 124 -13.09 -7.39 8.19
C ASP A 124 -11.58 -7.11 7.98
N ILE A 125 -10.81 -7.45 9.00
CA ILE A 125 -9.35 -7.32 9.02
C ILE A 125 -8.65 -8.42 8.19
N TYR A 126 -9.36 -9.49 7.84
CA TYR A 126 -8.81 -10.63 7.09
C TYR A 126 -9.05 -10.55 5.59
N SER A 127 -10.00 -9.72 5.14
CA SER A 127 -10.22 -9.46 3.72
C SER A 127 -9.07 -8.63 3.12
N SER A 128 -8.60 -9.05 1.95
CA SER A 128 -7.68 -8.30 1.09
C SER A 128 -8.40 -7.47 0.02
N LYS A 129 -9.74 -7.40 0.08
CA LYS A 129 -10.60 -6.71 -0.88
C LYS A 129 -11.56 -5.78 -0.13
N MET A 130 -11.93 -4.69 -0.79
CA MET A 130 -12.89 -3.73 -0.27
C MET A 130 -13.99 -3.40 -1.27
N SER A 131 -15.11 -2.92 -0.75
CA SER A 131 -16.25 -2.41 -1.50
C SER A 131 -16.33 -0.88 -1.36
N ARG A 132 -17.05 -0.24 -2.29
CA ARG A 132 -17.35 1.20 -2.29
C ARG A 132 -18.60 1.54 -1.48
N SER A 133 -19.25 0.52 -0.93
CA SER A 133 -20.46 0.63 -0.12
C SER A 133 -20.56 -0.54 0.84
N PHE A 134 -21.35 -0.36 1.91
CA PHE A 134 -21.77 -1.45 2.76
C PHE A 134 -22.56 -2.48 1.93
N ALA A 135 -22.19 -3.77 2.00
CA ALA A 135 -22.94 -4.78 1.24
C ALA A 135 -24.31 -5.02 1.87
N ASP A 136 -25.35 -5.22 1.04
CA ASP A 136 -26.73 -5.47 1.48
C ASP A 136 -26.85 -6.70 2.41
N ALA A 137 -26.03 -7.73 2.18
CA ALA A 137 -25.98 -8.93 3.03
C ALA A 137 -25.44 -8.67 4.45
N TYR A 138 -24.79 -7.52 4.67
CA TYR A 138 -24.38 -7.01 5.98
C TYR A 138 -25.39 -6.00 6.55
N ALA A 139 -26.66 -6.02 6.14
CA ALA A 139 -27.74 -5.23 6.73
C ALA A 139 -27.92 -5.41 8.26
N ASN A 140 -27.14 -6.29 8.89
CA ASN A 140 -27.00 -6.48 10.34
C ASN A 140 -25.74 -5.81 10.95
N HIS A 141 -25.14 -4.81 10.29
CA HIS A 141 -24.01 -4.07 10.84
C HIS A 141 -24.32 -3.55 12.26
N ASP A 142 -23.29 -3.54 13.12
CA ASP A 142 -23.36 -2.88 14.44
C ASP A 142 -23.75 -1.41 14.22
N PRO A 143 -24.94 -0.96 14.70
CA PRO A 143 -25.38 0.43 14.52
C PRO A 143 -24.35 1.42 15.08
N ARG A 144 -23.62 1.03 16.12
CA ARG A 144 -22.56 1.86 16.72
C ARG A 144 -21.41 2.09 15.75
N TYR A 145 -21.11 1.12 14.89
CA TYR A 145 -20.09 1.31 13.86
C TYR A 145 -20.58 2.24 12.75
N HIS A 146 -21.84 2.15 12.34
CA HIS A 146 -22.42 3.09 11.36
C HIS A 146 -22.43 4.52 11.90
N ASP A 147 -22.84 4.71 13.14
CA ASP A 147 -22.81 6.02 13.80
C ASP A 147 -21.38 6.56 13.87
N TRP A 148 -20.41 5.71 14.25
CA TRP A 148 -19.00 6.06 14.23
C TRP A 148 -18.51 6.40 12.82
N PHE A 149 -18.86 5.61 11.81
CA PHE A 149 -18.45 5.79 10.41
C PHE A 149 -18.97 7.12 9.86
N ASN A 150 -20.25 7.42 10.08
CA ASN A 150 -20.87 8.68 9.67
C ASN A 150 -20.29 9.88 10.43
N GLY A 151 -20.05 9.75 11.74
CA GLY A 151 -19.33 10.76 12.52
C GLY A 151 -17.91 10.98 12.00
N ASN A 152 -17.24 9.90 11.59
CA ASN A 152 -15.91 9.95 11.01
C ASN A 152 -15.91 10.62 9.64
N ILE A 153 -16.93 10.43 8.78
CA ILE A 153 -17.12 11.21 7.55
C ILE A 153 -17.14 12.70 7.86
N ILE A 154 -17.97 13.13 8.83
CA ILE A 154 -18.10 14.54 9.21
C ILE A 154 -16.75 15.09 9.69
N SER A 155 -16.07 14.35 10.57
CA SER A 155 -14.75 14.74 11.08
C SER A 155 -13.70 14.80 9.97
N SER A 156 -13.72 13.87 9.02
CA SER A 156 -12.69 13.74 7.98
C SER A 156 -12.80 14.82 6.92
N TYR A 157 -13.99 15.22 6.51
CA TYR A 157 -14.13 16.09 5.33
C TYR A 157 -14.71 17.46 5.61
N PHE A 158 -15.48 17.61 6.69
CA PHE A 158 -16.29 18.80 6.93
C PHE A 158 -15.93 19.54 8.23
N SER A 159 -14.83 19.15 8.88
CA SER A 159 -14.31 19.80 10.09
C SER A 159 -13.02 20.58 9.79
N GLY A 160 -12.61 21.46 10.71
CA GLY A 160 -11.40 22.29 10.54
C GLY A 160 -10.07 21.49 10.51
N ASP A 161 -10.09 20.24 10.94
CA ASP A 161 -8.96 19.30 10.92
C ASP A 161 -9.20 18.16 9.91
N SER A 162 -9.71 18.50 8.71
CA SER A 162 -10.04 17.53 7.67
C SER A 162 -8.83 16.68 7.27
N TYR A 163 -9.06 15.40 6.95
CA TYR A 163 -8.06 14.44 6.50
C TYR A 163 -8.61 13.52 5.40
N PRO A 164 -7.79 13.12 4.41
CA PRO A 164 -8.21 12.34 3.25
C PRO A 164 -8.47 10.87 3.61
N TRP A 165 -9.54 10.59 4.34
CA TRP A 165 -9.96 9.23 4.64
C TRP A 165 -10.50 8.56 3.39
N THR A 166 -10.01 7.37 3.04
CA THR A 166 -10.43 6.69 1.80
C THR A 166 -11.73 5.93 1.99
N ARG A 167 -12.03 5.50 3.23
CA ARG A 167 -13.13 4.57 3.59
C ARG A 167 -13.02 3.19 2.93
N ILE A 168 -11.91 2.92 2.25
CA ILE A 168 -11.66 1.67 1.54
C ILE A 168 -10.45 0.90 2.09
N GLY A 169 -9.97 1.27 3.27
CA GLY A 169 -9.11 0.41 4.09
C GLY A 169 -7.62 0.62 3.90
N TYR A 170 -7.21 1.71 3.26
CA TYR A 170 -5.84 2.22 3.25
C TYR A 170 -5.76 3.73 3.49
N THR A 171 -4.61 4.22 3.94
CA THR A 171 -4.34 5.65 4.12
C THR A 171 -4.04 6.34 2.78
N TYR A 172 -4.54 7.56 2.59
CA TYR A 172 -4.26 8.34 1.39
C TYR A 172 -2.86 8.99 1.46
N ASP A 173 -1.95 8.59 0.57
CA ASP A 173 -0.60 9.13 0.45
C ASP A 173 -0.52 10.35 -0.48
N TRP A 174 -0.82 11.53 0.05
CA TRP A 174 -0.82 12.79 -0.73
C TRP A 174 0.59 13.25 -1.16
N GLY A 175 1.65 12.58 -0.68
CA GLY A 175 3.04 12.82 -1.08
C GLY A 175 3.51 11.97 -2.25
N ASN A 176 2.72 10.99 -2.71
CA ASN A 176 3.07 10.14 -3.83
C ASN A 176 2.52 10.72 -5.14
N ALA A 177 3.41 10.89 -6.14
CA ALA A 177 3.04 11.45 -7.44
C ALA A 177 2.43 10.42 -8.40
N HIS A 178 2.48 9.13 -8.06
CA HIS A 178 2.10 8.03 -8.94
C HIS A 178 0.84 7.29 -8.50
N GLY A 179 0.22 7.72 -7.41
CA GLY A 179 -1.00 7.14 -6.86
C GLY A 179 -1.17 7.51 -5.39
N GLU A 180 -2.36 7.28 -4.88
CA GLU A 180 -2.76 7.67 -3.52
C GLU A 180 -2.64 6.56 -2.48
N TYR A 181 -2.32 5.33 -2.87
CA TYR A 181 -2.24 4.23 -1.91
C TYR A 181 -1.04 4.42 -0.99
N GLY A 182 -1.32 4.61 0.30
CA GLY A 182 -0.34 4.62 1.37
C GLY A 182 -0.11 3.23 1.95
N LEU A 183 -0.76 2.94 3.08
CA LEU A 183 -0.69 1.64 3.77
C LEU A 183 -2.08 1.18 4.14
N SER A 184 -2.31 -0.13 4.18
CA SER A 184 -3.53 -0.68 4.77
C SER A 184 -3.67 -0.23 6.23
N GLU A 185 -4.86 0.28 6.55
CA GLU A 185 -5.15 0.90 7.85
C GLU A 185 -6.02 0.01 8.73
N PHE A 186 -5.78 0.12 10.03
CA PHE A 186 -6.51 -0.60 11.07
C PHE A 186 -6.76 0.31 12.26
N LEU A 187 -7.89 0.10 12.92
CA LEU A 187 -8.27 0.80 14.14
C LEU A 187 -8.23 -0.21 15.29
N VAL A 188 -7.31 0.00 16.24
CA VAL A 188 -7.38 -0.68 17.53
C VAL A 188 -8.39 0.05 18.39
N ILE A 189 -9.42 -0.64 18.85
CA ILE A 189 -10.56 0.00 19.52
C ILE A 189 -10.18 0.49 20.93
N LYS A 190 -10.85 1.56 21.38
CA LYS A 190 -10.71 2.05 22.77
C LYS A 190 -10.98 0.92 23.76
N GLY A 191 -10.13 0.82 24.79
CA GLY A 191 -10.23 -0.19 25.84
C GLY A 191 -9.53 -1.51 25.52
N ALA A 192 -9.03 -1.69 24.29
CA ALA A 192 -8.19 -2.83 23.95
C ALA A 192 -6.94 -2.85 24.85
N GLU A 193 -6.68 -3.99 25.47
CA GLU A 193 -5.42 -4.23 26.18
C GLU A 193 -4.30 -4.44 25.15
N VAL A 194 -3.28 -3.59 25.19
CA VAL A 194 -2.13 -3.66 24.30
C VAL A 194 -0.84 -3.73 25.11
N GLU A 195 0.13 -4.48 24.61
CA GLU A 195 1.51 -4.41 25.11
C GLU A 195 2.37 -3.60 24.13
N VAL A 196 3.13 -2.64 24.64
CA VAL A 196 4.05 -1.87 23.81
C VAL A 196 5.32 -2.68 23.55
N ALA A 197 5.51 -3.17 22.33
CA ALA A 197 6.72 -3.91 21.95
C ALA A 197 7.96 -3.00 21.97
N TYR A 198 7.84 -1.80 21.42
CA TYR A 198 8.86 -0.75 21.46
C TYR A 198 8.26 0.61 21.09
N THR A 199 8.97 1.66 21.50
CA THR A 199 8.71 3.04 21.13
C THR A 199 10.03 3.67 20.70
N LEU A 200 10.09 4.18 19.48
CA LEU A 200 11.29 4.75 18.88
C LEU A 200 11.02 6.16 18.38
N SER A 201 12.03 7.02 18.42
CA SER A 201 11.97 8.26 17.62
C SER A 201 11.79 7.90 16.15
N ILE A 202 11.17 8.77 15.36
CA ILE A 202 11.00 8.53 13.92
C ILE A 202 12.36 8.27 13.25
N ALA A 203 13.41 9.00 13.64
CA ALA A 203 14.76 8.80 13.09
C ALA A 203 15.30 7.39 13.39
N ASP A 204 15.21 6.93 14.64
CA ASP A 204 15.69 5.61 15.06
C ASP A 204 14.86 4.49 14.42
N PHE A 205 13.54 4.67 14.34
CA PHE A 205 12.63 3.75 13.69
C PHE A 205 13.01 3.54 12.22
N ILE A 206 13.23 4.63 11.48
CA ILE A 206 13.65 4.55 10.08
C ILE A 206 15.03 3.90 9.94
N GLY A 207 15.98 4.27 10.79
CA GLY A 207 17.31 3.64 10.81
C GLY A 207 17.22 2.13 11.00
N GLN A 208 16.39 1.69 11.96
CA GLN A 208 16.14 0.27 12.21
C GLN A 208 15.47 -0.41 11.00
N MET A 209 14.44 0.21 10.42
CA MET A 209 13.71 -0.38 9.28
C MET A 209 14.59 -0.47 8.02
N LYS A 210 15.42 0.55 7.72
CA LYS A 210 16.38 0.51 6.62
C LYS A 210 17.39 -0.63 6.80
N SER A 211 17.93 -0.80 8.02
CA SER A 211 18.82 -1.92 8.34
C SER A 211 18.13 -3.28 8.17
N LYS A 212 16.87 -3.42 8.60
CA LYS A 212 16.07 -4.63 8.40
C LYS A 212 15.85 -4.92 6.91
N VAL A 213 15.53 -3.92 6.09
CA VAL A 213 15.38 -4.08 4.63
C VAL A 213 16.67 -4.60 4.00
N VAL A 214 17.83 -4.00 4.31
CA VAL A 214 19.14 -4.45 3.79
C VAL A 214 19.45 -5.88 4.22
N ALA A 215 19.21 -6.22 5.49
CA ALA A 215 19.47 -7.56 6.00
C ALA A 215 18.59 -8.62 5.33
N HIS A 216 17.34 -8.29 4.98
CA HIS A 216 16.42 -9.20 4.29
C HIS A 216 16.73 -9.35 2.79
N THR A 217 17.35 -8.37 2.13
CA THR A 217 17.72 -8.44 0.70
C THR A 217 19.12 -9.00 0.45
N ALA A 218 20.04 -8.88 1.40
CA ALA A 218 21.43 -9.39 1.30
C ALA A 218 21.58 -10.91 1.02
N PRO A 219 20.71 -11.82 1.50
CA PRO A 219 20.79 -13.25 1.18
C PRO A 219 20.43 -13.60 -0.28
N TYR A 220 19.79 -12.67 -1.02
CA TYR A 220 19.46 -12.87 -2.43
C TYR A 220 20.68 -12.59 -3.34
N GLN A 221 21.44 -11.52 -3.05
CA GLN A 221 22.61 -11.13 -3.85
C GLN A 221 23.81 -12.07 -3.67
N ARG A 222 24.01 -12.65 -2.47
CA ARG A 222 25.07 -13.64 -2.24
C ARG A 222 24.89 -14.95 -3.02
N ARG A 223 23.64 -15.32 -3.37
CA ARG A 223 23.36 -16.49 -4.22
C ARG A 223 23.56 -16.23 -5.71
N GLN A 224 23.43 -14.99 -6.18
CA GLN A 224 23.69 -14.64 -7.59
C GLN A 224 25.18 -14.46 -7.90
N HIS A 225 25.99 -14.03 -6.92
CA HIS A 225 27.44 -13.86 -7.10
C HIS A 225 28.29 -15.08 -6.72
N ALA A 226 27.71 -16.10 -6.09
CA ALA A 226 28.43 -17.32 -5.73
C ALA A 226 28.11 -18.46 -6.72
N LEU A 227 28.54 -18.32 -7.97
CA LEU A 227 28.88 -19.41 -8.90
C LEU A 227 29.43 -18.75 -10.19
N PRO A 228 30.76 -18.71 -10.44
CA PRO A 228 31.21 -18.57 -11.81
C PRO A 228 30.74 -19.83 -12.56
N TYR A 229 29.90 -19.64 -13.57
CA TYR A 229 29.52 -20.71 -14.48
C TYR A 229 30.79 -21.26 -15.15
N GLN A 230 31.29 -22.41 -14.69
CA GLN A 230 32.26 -23.22 -15.39
C GLN A 230 31.51 -24.21 -16.28
N GLY A 231 30.94 -23.71 -17.37
CA GLY A 231 30.44 -24.57 -18.44
C GLY A 231 31.60 -25.30 -19.13
N PRO A 232 31.34 -26.47 -19.75
CA PRO A 232 32.38 -27.21 -20.47
C PRO A 232 32.88 -26.38 -21.66
N ALA A 233 34.20 -26.38 -21.88
CA ALA A 233 34.81 -25.75 -23.03
C ALA A 233 34.26 -26.37 -24.33
N ILE A 234 33.61 -25.55 -25.15
CA ILE A 234 33.24 -25.93 -26.51
C ILE A 234 34.53 -26.01 -27.34
N PRO A 235 34.83 -27.12 -28.02
CA PRO A 235 35.97 -27.17 -28.92
C PRO A 235 35.67 -26.30 -30.15
N VAL A 236 36.56 -25.36 -30.44
CA VAL A 236 36.54 -24.57 -31.68
C VAL A 236 36.82 -25.51 -32.84
N ALA A 237 35.83 -25.76 -33.69
CA ALA A 237 36.03 -26.43 -34.96
C ALA A 237 36.76 -25.48 -35.91
N SER A 238 37.92 -25.93 -36.41
CA SER A 238 38.71 -25.26 -37.43
C SER A 238 37.96 -25.24 -38.76
N GLU A 239 37.86 -24.06 -39.37
CA GLU A 239 37.41 -23.89 -40.75
C GLU A 239 38.36 -24.60 -41.72
N SER A 240 37.79 -25.34 -42.66
CA SER A 240 38.43 -25.66 -43.94
C SER A 240 37.42 -25.49 -45.06
N GLU A 241 37.76 -24.60 -45.99
CA GLU A 241 37.04 -24.26 -47.22
C GLU A 241 36.81 -25.46 -48.16
N SER A 242 35.72 -25.45 -48.95
CA SER A 242 35.81 -25.46 -50.43
C SER A 242 34.44 -25.47 -51.15
N VAL A 243 34.17 -24.35 -51.85
CA VAL A 243 33.72 -24.12 -53.26
C VAL A 243 32.77 -25.09 -54.02
N PHE A 244 31.93 -24.44 -54.87
CA PHE A 244 31.14 -24.88 -56.06
C PHE A 244 29.69 -25.31 -55.79
N SER A 245 28.65 -24.98 -56.59
CA SER A 245 28.49 -24.23 -57.84
C SER A 245 26.99 -23.93 -58.05
N THR A 246 26.70 -22.76 -58.63
CA THR A 246 25.53 -22.31 -59.45
C THR A 246 24.20 -23.10 -59.46
N ARG A 247 23.06 -22.39 -59.26
CA ARG A 247 22.05 -22.14 -60.31
C ARG A 247 21.01 -21.07 -59.91
N THR A 248 20.56 -20.39 -60.96
CA THR A 248 19.83 -19.14 -61.18
C THR A 248 18.33 -19.12 -60.81
N GLU A 249 17.78 -17.89 -60.78
CA GLU A 249 16.38 -17.44 -61.03
C GLU A 249 15.44 -17.30 -59.82
N VAL A 250 14.64 -16.25 -59.60
CA VAL A 250 14.21 -15.01 -60.32
C VAL A 250 13.58 -14.05 -59.28
N VAL A 251 13.65 -12.73 -59.51
CA VAL A 251 12.88 -11.68 -58.81
C VAL A 251 11.86 -11.08 -59.79
N PRO A 252 10.64 -10.71 -59.35
CA PRO A 252 10.27 -9.29 -59.27
C PRO A 252 9.48 -8.97 -57.98
N GLU A 253 9.87 -7.96 -57.19
CA GLU A 253 9.41 -6.55 -57.22
C GLU A 253 7.90 -6.28 -56.98
N ALA A 254 7.66 -5.69 -55.80
CA ALA A 254 6.86 -4.49 -55.50
C ALA A 254 5.45 -4.27 -56.09
N SER A 255 4.46 -4.02 -55.22
CA SER A 255 3.97 -2.66 -54.89
C SER A 255 2.49 -2.58 -54.46
N SER A 256 2.28 -1.67 -53.51
CA SER A 256 1.09 -0.97 -52.97
C SER A 256 -0.24 -0.91 -53.75
N SER A 257 -1.36 -0.91 -53.00
CA SER A 257 -2.46 0.10 -53.02
C SER A 257 -3.52 -0.32 -51.98
N VAL A 258 -3.91 0.49 -50.98
CA VAL A 258 -4.83 1.65 -51.00
C VAL A 258 -6.18 1.35 -51.66
N GLY A 259 -7.25 1.42 -50.86
CA GLY A 259 -8.64 1.43 -51.34
C GLY A 259 -9.61 1.86 -50.25
N ALA A 260 -10.03 3.13 -50.32
CA ALA A 260 -11.03 3.78 -49.48
C ALA A 260 -12.42 3.77 -50.15
N GLY A 261 -13.46 4.01 -49.33
CA GLY A 261 -14.80 4.44 -49.75
C GLY A 261 -15.87 3.33 -49.67
N ASN A 262 -17.13 3.58 -49.30
CA ASN A 262 -17.84 4.84 -49.16
C ASN A 262 -19.23 4.63 -48.51
N LEU A 263 -19.68 5.64 -47.75
CA LEU A 263 -21.04 6.23 -47.61
C LEU A 263 -22.32 5.36 -47.54
N GLY A 264 -23.18 5.74 -46.58
CA GLY A 264 -24.63 5.60 -46.66
C GLY A 264 -25.33 6.08 -45.39
N GLY A 265 -25.86 7.31 -45.38
CA GLY A 265 -26.60 7.88 -44.25
C GLY A 265 -28.12 7.66 -44.31
N SER A 266 -28.80 7.92 -43.19
CA SER A 266 -30.21 8.35 -43.15
C SER A 266 -30.56 8.93 -41.77
N LYS A 267 -31.33 10.03 -41.77
CA LYS A 267 -31.95 10.72 -40.62
C LYS A 267 -33.39 10.23 -40.44
N SER A 268 -33.92 10.21 -39.20
CA SER A 268 -35.28 10.69 -38.82
C SER A 268 -35.50 10.49 -37.30
N THR A 269 -35.56 11.55 -36.48
CA THR A 269 -36.75 12.20 -35.88
C THR A 269 -37.61 11.35 -34.92
N GLY A 270 -37.83 11.87 -33.70
CA GLY A 270 -38.95 11.48 -32.83
C GLY A 270 -38.85 12.08 -31.42
N LYS A 271 -39.82 12.93 -31.06
CA LYS A 271 -40.02 13.65 -29.79
C LYS A 271 -41.22 13.04 -29.04
N ALA A 272 -41.32 13.36 -27.73
CA ALA A 272 -42.49 13.31 -26.82
C ALA A 272 -42.92 11.91 -26.36
N GLU A 273 -43.31 11.66 -25.10
CA GLU A 273 -43.82 12.52 -24.00
C GLU A 273 -43.06 12.33 -22.68
#